data_AF-A0A921AYU7-F1
#
_entry.id   AF-A0A921AYU7-F1
#
_cell.length_a   1.000
_cell.length_b   1.000
_cell.length_c   1.000
_cell.angle_alpha   90.00
_cell.angle_beta   90.00
_cell.angle_gamma   90.00
#
_symmetry.space_group_name_H-M   'P 1'
#
loop_
_entity.id
_entity.type
_entity.pdbx_description
1 polymer ?
#
loop_
_entity_poly.entity_id
_entity_poly.type
_entity_poly.pdbx_seq_one_letter_code
_entity_poly.pdbx_strand_id
1 'polypeptide(L)' 'MKHFFSFLDSLTENLGIAFLGAMTAIILLQVFFRYCLNHSLAWPEEAARYCFLWATYLGISIAMKNDSHLKIDLLELYL' A
#
# COMPACT_ATOMS: atom_id res chain seq x y z
N MET A 1 16.51 -18.35 15.09
CA MET A 1 15.38 -17.38 15.23
C MET A 1 15.53 -16.13 14.36
N LYS A 2 16.73 -15.52 14.21
CA LYS A 2 16.92 -14.31 13.36
C LYS A 2 16.47 -14.47 11.89
N HIS A 3 16.72 -15.65 11.29
CA HIS A 3 16.32 -15.95 9.92
C HIS A 3 14.79 -16.00 9.71
N PHE A 4 14.02 -16.32 10.75
CA PHE A 4 12.55 -16.36 10.65
C PHE A 4 11.98 -14.94 10.58
N PHE A 5 12.50 -14.02 11.39
CA PHE A 5 12.09 -12.61 11.35
C PHE A 5 12.46 -11.93 10.03
N SER A 6 13.67 -12.16 9.49
CA SER A 6 14.06 -11.58 8.19
C SER A 6 13.21 -12.11 7.04
N PHE A 7 12.74 -13.36 7.12
CA PHE A 7 11.83 -13.90 6.12
C PHE A 7 10.45 -13.23 6.15
N LEU A 8 9.89 -13.00 7.35
CA LEU A 8 8.61 -12.30 7.51
C LEU A 8 8.71 -10.85 7.02
N ASP A 9 9.84 -10.20 7.25
CA ASP A 9 10.10 -8.84 6.78
C ASP A 9 10.06 -8.75 5.25
N SER A 10 10.84 -9.60 4.56
CA SER A 10 10.85 -9.63 3.09
C SER A 10 9.49 -10.02 2.50
N LEU A 11 8.73 -10.90 3.18
CA LEU A 11 7.38 -11.26 2.75
C LEU A 11 6.43 -10.06 2.85
N THR A 12 6.48 -9.31 3.95
CA THR A 12 5.65 -8.12 4.19
C THR A 12 5.93 -7.05 3.15
N GLU A 13 7.21 -6.81 2.85
CA GLU A 13 7.65 -5.84 1.85
C GLU A 13 7.19 -6.23 0.44
N ASN A 14 7.42 -7.48 0.02
CA ASN A 14 7.01 -7.97 -1.29
C ASN A 14 5.48 -7.97 -1.46
N LEU A 15 4.73 -8.32 -0.41
CA LEU A 15 3.26 -8.24 -0.42
C LEU A 15 2.78 -6.79 -0.54
N GLY A 16 3.40 -5.85 0.16
CA GLY A 16 3.07 -4.42 0.06
C GLY A 16 3.24 -3.90 -1.36
N ILE A 17 4.37 -4.25 -2.01
CA ILE A 17 4.64 -3.89 -3.41
C ILE A 17 3.60 -4.54 -4.34
N ALA A 18 3.26 -5.81 -4.11
CA ALA A 18 2.26 -6.51 -4.92
C ALA A 18 0.87 -5.86 -4.83
N PHE A 19 0.42 -5.47 -3.64
CA PHE A 19 -0.87 -4.80 -3.46
C PHE A 19 -0.89 -3.39 -4.08
N LEU A 20 0.19 -2.63 -3.96
CA LEU A 20 0.31 -1.33 -4.63
C LEU A 20 0.30 -1.49 -6.15
N GLY A 21 1.08 -2.41 -6.69
CA GLY A 21 1.11 -2.71 -8.13
C GLY A 21 -0.26 -3.17 -8.66
N ALA A 22 -0.95 -4.04 -7.90
CA ALA A 22 -2.30 -4.50 -8.24
C ALA A 22 -3.30 -3.34 -8.25
N MET A 23 -3.29 -2.48 -7.24
CA MET A 23 -4.14 -1.28 -7.19
C MET A 23 -3.90 -0.40 -8.42
N THR A 24 -2.64 -0.11 -8.76
CA THR A 24 -2.30 0.68 -9.95
C THR A 24 -2.83 0.04 -11.22
N ALA A 25 -2.62 -1.27 -11.41
CA ALA A 25 -3.10 -2.00 -12.59
C ALA A 25 -4.64 -1.97 -12.69
N ILE A 26 -5.35 -2.14 -11.58
CA ILE A 26 -6.82 -2.08 -11.53
C ILE A 26 -7.33 -0.68 -11.93
N ILE A 27 -6.71 0.38 -11.42
CA ILE A 27 -7.10 1.76 -11.76
C ILE A 27 -6.81 2.05 -13.24
N LEU A 28 -5.66 1.61 -13.77
CA LEU A 28 -5.36 1.74 -15.21
C LEU A 28 -6.38 0.97 -16.06
N LEU A 29 -6.78 -0.23 -15.64
CA LEU A 29 -7.83 -1.00 -16.30
C LEU A 29 -9.16 -0.24 -16.28
N GLN A 30 -9.55 0.32 -15.14
CA GLN A 30 -10.77 1.12 -15.01
C GLN A 30 -10.76 2.33 -15.95
N VAL A 31 -9.64 3.05 -16.02
CA VAL A 31 -9.43 4.19 -16.93
C VAL A 31 -9.55 3.72 -18.38
N PHE A 32 -8.85 2.64 -18.76
CA PHE A 32 -8.91 2.10 -20.11
C PHE A 32 -10.34 1.74 -20.53
N PHE A 33 -11.07 0.99 -19.70
CA PHE A 33 -12.44 0.61 -20.01
C PHE A 33 -13.38 1.82 -20.11
N ARG A 34 -13.18 2.81 -19.24
CA ARG A 34 -14.02 4.01 -19.23
C ARG A 34 -13.81 4.89 -20.47
N TYR A 35 -12.57 5.06 -20.92
CA TYR A 35 -12.26 5.96 -22.04
C TYR A 35 -12.20 5.27 -23.41
N CYS A 36 -11.75 4.01 -23.49
CA CYS A 36 -11.63 3.30 -24.78
C CYS A 36 -12.89 2.50 -25.13
N LEU A 37 -13.54 1.88 -24.14
CA LEU A 37 -14.68 0.98 -24.35
C LEU A 37 -16.02 1.62 -23.97
N ASN A 38 -16.02 2.86 -23.44
CA ASN A 38 -17.20 3.58 -22.94
C ASN A 38 -18.06 2.73 -21.97
N HIS A 39 -17.44 1.78 -21.27
CA HIS A 39 -18.11 0.88 -20.35
C HIS A 39 -17.53 1.05 -18.94
N SER A 40 -18.40 1.28 -17.96
CA SER A 40 -17.97 1.44 -16.56
C SER A 40 -18.09 0.11 -15.82
N LEU A 41 -16.96 -0.49 -15.45
CA LEU A 41 -16.96 -1.65 -14.57
C LEU A 41 -17.20 -1.18 -13.14
N ALA A 42 -18.06 -1.88 -12.40
CA ALA A 42 -18.43 -1.53 -11.03
C ALA A 42 -17.42 -2.03 -9.97
N TRP A 43 -16.77 -3.16 -10.23
CA TRP A 43 -15.86 -3.83 -9.29
C TRP A 43 -14.47 -3.18 -9.10
N PRO A 44 -13.85 -2.45 -10.07
CA PRO A 44 -12.50 -1.94 -9.89
C PRO A 44 -12.35 -1.01 -8.70
N GLU A 45 -13.42 -0.26 -8.38
CA GLU A 45 -13.42 0.70 -7.28
C GLU A 45 -13.36 0.02 -5.90
N GLU A 46 -14.07 -1.09 -5.74
CA GLU A 46 -14.01 -1.91 -4.52
C GLU A 46 -12.67 -2.66 -4.45
N ALA A 47 -12.23 -3.25 -5.55
CA ALA A 47 -10.97 -4.00 -5.60
C ALA A 47 -9.75 -3.10 -5.32
N ALA A 48 -9.71 -1.89 -5.87
CA ALA A 48 -8.66 -0.92 -5.60
C ALA A 48 -8.66 -0.48 -4.12
N ARG A 49 -9.83 -0.26 -3.51
CA ARG A 49 -9.94 0.06 -2.08
C ARG A 49 -9.43 -1.08 -1.19
N TYR A 50 -9.74 -2.33 -1.52
CA TYR A 50 -9.20 -3.47 -0.78
C TYR A 50 -7.68 -3.59 -0.93
N CYS A 51 -7.13 -3.37 -2.12
CA CYS A 51 -5.69 -3.35 -2.32
C CYS A 51 -5.01 -2.22 -1.53
N PHE A 52 -5.60 -1.02 -1.54
CA PHE A 52 -5.12 0.12 -0.78
C PHE A 52 -5.10 -0.16 0.74
N LEU A 53 -6.17 -0.75 1.27
CA LEU A 53 -6.28 -1.12 2.68
C LEU A 53 -5.15 -2.08 3.09
N TRP A 54 -4.93 -3.14 2.31
CA TRP A 54 -3.86 -4.10 2.56
C TRP A 54 -2.47 -3.48 2.44
N ALA A 55 -2.22 -2.68 1.40
CA ALA A 55 -0.97 -1.95 1.25
C ALA A 55 -0.69 -1.02 2.43
N THR A 56 -1.72 -0.34 2.96
CA THR A 56 -1.61 0.55 4.11
C THR A 56 -1.26 -0.20 5.39
N TYR A 57 -1.95 -1.32 5.68
CA TYR A 57 -1.65 -2.12 6.87
C TYR A 57 -0.22 -2.68 6.85
N LEU A 58 0.22 -3.20 5.70
CA LEU A 58 1.60 -3.69 5.53
C LEU A 58 2.61 -2.53 5.63
N GLY A 59 2.30 -1.38 5.04
CA GLY A 59 3.15 -0.19 5.09
C GLY A 59 3.35 0.34 6.51
N ILE A 60 2.30 0.38 7.33
CA ILE A 60 2.40 0.80 8.74
C ILE A 60 3.29 -0.18 9.52
N SER A 61 3.14 -1.48 9.32
CA SER A 61 3.98 -2.48 9.99
C SER A 61 5.47 -2.27 9.71
N ILE A 62 5.83 -1.96 8.45
CA ILE A 62 7.22 -1.66 8.05
C ILE A 62 7.68 -0.32 8.62
N ALA A 63 6.84 0.72 8.54
CA ALA A 63 7.16 2.06 9.03
C ALA A 63 7.41 2.09 10.55
N MET A 64 6.63 1.32 11.32
CA MET A 64 6.82 1.15 12.76
C MET A 64 8.15 0.45 13.07
N LYS A 65 8.53 -0.58 12.30
CA LYS A 65 9.81 -1.28 12.51
C LYS A 65 11.02 -0.38 12.26
N ASN A 66 10.90 0.54 11.31
CA ASN A 66 11.97 1.44 10.92
C ASN A 66 11.94 2.79 11.67
N ASP A 67 11.08 2.93 12.71
CA ASP A 67 10.87 4.20 13.44
C ASP A 67 10.59 5.41 12.51
N SER A 68 10.13 5.14 11.29
CA SER A 68 9.99 6.11 10.20
C SER A 68 8.63 6.80 10.21
N HIS A 69 7.94 6.77 11.35
CA HIS A 69 6.69 7.49 11.49
C HIS A 69 6.98 8.99 11.54
N LEU A 70 6.11 9.79 10.92
CA LEU A 70 6.22 11.25 10.94
C LEU A 70 6.18 11.73 12.40
N LYS A 71 7.34 12.04 12.97
CA LYS A 71 7.49 12.71 14.27
C LYS A 71 7.49 14.21 13.98
N ILE A 72 6.56 14.93 14.61
CA ILE A 72 6.50 16.38 14.52
C ILE A 72 7.28 16.93 15.71
N ASP A 73 8.56 17.24 15.50
CA ASP A 73 9.47 17.72 16.55
C ASP A 73 9.32 19.24 16.84
N LEU A 74 8.26 19.88 16.33
CA LEU A 74 7.99 21.32 16.54
C LEU A 74 7.89 21.70 18.02
N LEU A 75 7.43 20.78 18.87
CA LEU A 75 7.32 20.99 20.31
C LEU A 75 8.66 20.90 21.04
N GLU A 76 9.61 20.11 20.54
CA GLU A 76 10.93 19.91 21.15
C GLU A 76 11.92 21.01 20.75
N LEU A 77 11.70 21.67 19.61
CA LEU A 77 12.52 22.79 19.14
C LEU A 77 12.17 24.13 19.81
N TYR A 78 10.94 24.29 20.30
CA TYR A 78 10.42 25.55 20.85
C TYR A 78 10.43 25.61 22.39
N LEU A 79 10.61 24.48 23.08
CA LEU A 79 10.83 24.39 24.53
C LEU A 79 12.32 24.25 24.85
#